data_AF-A0A7C4YEW9-F1
#
_entry.id   AF-A0A7C4YEW9-F1
#
_cell.length_a   1.000
_cell.length_b   1.000
_cell.length_c   1.000
_cell.angle_alpha   90.00
_cell.angle_beta   90.00
_cell.angle_gamma   90.00
#
_symmetry.space_group_name_H-M   'P 1'
#
loop_
_entity.id
_entity.type
_entity.pdbx_description
1 polymer ?
#
loop_
_entity_poly.entity_id
_entity_poly.type
_entity_poly.pdbx_seq_one_letter_code
_entity_poly.pdbx_strand_id
1 'polypeptide(L)'
;MGFVIVLLSCIAILFLTILGIQNGNTLTDVALFTRIFKDVPLTLVMIESFAAGIIVAVIIAGLNELRIRQKLWEIEKRNKELTDEIKALRNVPLNEIKKEGGNK
;
A
#
# COMPACT_ATOMS: atom_id res chain seq x y z
N MET A 1 2.13 -7.94 -8.62
CA MET A 1 1.24 -6.77 -8.43
C MET A 1 1.61 -5.59 -9.31
N GLY A 2 2.87 -5.14 -9.37
CA GLY A 2 3.27 -3.96 -10.17
C GLY A 2 2.83 -4.00 -11.64
N PHE A 3 3.02 -5.13 -12.33
CA PHE A 3 2.58 -5.29 -13.74
C PHE A 3 1.07 -5.04 -13.95
N VAL A 4 0.22 -5.61 -13.08
CA VAL A 4 -1.25 -5.44 -13.19
C VAL A 4 -1.64 -3.99 -12.94
N ILE A 5 -1.01 -3.32 -11.98
CA ILE A 5 -1.26 -1.90 -11.68
C ILE A 5 -0.87 -1.03 -12.89
N VAL A 6 0.29 -1.29 -13.49
CA VAL A 6 0.76 -0.57 -14.68
C VAL A 6 -0.19 -0.81 -15.87
N LEU A 7 -0.61 -2.07 -16.08
CA LEU A 7 -1.56 -2.42 -17.14
C LEU A 7 -2.90 -1.69 -16.97
N LEU A 8 -3.48 -1.73 -15.77
CA LEU A 8 -4.73 -1.03 -15.47
C LEU A 8 -4.59 0.49 -15.62
N SER A 9 -3.45 1.05 -15.22
CA SER A 9 -3.16 2.49 -15.40
C SER A 9 -3.10 2.87 -16.87
N CYS A 10 -2.46 2.05 -17.72
CA CYS A 10 -2.42 2.28 -19.17
C CYS A 10 -3.82 2.22 -19.79
N ILE A 11 -4.63 1.22 -19.41
CA ILE A 11 -6.02 1.10 -19.89
C ILE A 11 -6.84 2.33 -19.48
N ALA A 12 -6.72 2.76 -18.21
CA ALA A 12 -7.42 3.94 -17.72
C ALA A 12 -7.03 5.21 -18.49
N ILE A 13 -5.74 5.43 -18.73
CA ILE A 13 -5.24 6.59 -19.48
C ILE A 13 -5.74 6.57 -20.93
N LEU A 14 -5.67 5.42 -21.61
CA LEU A 14 -6.20 5.28 -22.98
C LEU A 14 -7.69 5.58 -23.03
N PHE A 15 -8.46 5.02 -22.10
CA PHE A 15 -9.90 5.25 -22.02
C PHE A 15 -10.22 6.73 -21.79
N LEU A 16 -9.53 7.38 -20.85
CA LEU A 16 -9.71 8.80 -20.53
C LEU A 16 -9.36 9.69 -21.74
N THR A 17 -8.32 9.32 -22.48
CA THR A 17 -7.89 10.03 -23.69
C THR A 17 -8.91 9.90 -24.81
N ILE A 18 -9.43 8.69 -25.05
CA ILE A 18 -10.48 8.45 -26.05
C ILE A 18 -11.73 9.26 -25.74
N LEU A 19 -12.20 9.20 -24.49
CA LEU A 19 -13.35 9.99 -24.06
C LEU A 19 -13.09 11.50 -24.17
N GLY A 20 -11.90 11.96 -23.80
CA GLY A 20 -11.52 13.36 -23.89
C GLY A 20 -11.52 13.88 -25.33
N ILE A 21 -11.00 13.10 -26.27
CA ILE A 21 -11.01 13.45 -27.71
C ILE A 21 -12.45 13.47 -28.24
N GLN A 22 -13.25 12.44 -27.95
CA GLN A 22 -14.63 12.35 -28.44
C GLN A 22 -15.52 13.49 -27.93
N ASN A 23 -15.22 14.01 -26.73
CA ASN A 23 -15.99 15.06 -26.09
C ASN A 23 -15.23 16.40 -26.04
N GLY A 24 -14.21 16.62 -26.89
CA GLY A 24 -13.28 17.74 -26.76
C GLY A 24 -13.91 19.14 -26.78
N ASN A 25 -15.08 19.30 -27.41
CA ASN A 25 -15.83 20.57 -27.46
C ASN A 25 -17.06 20.58 -26.53
N THR A 26 -17.20 19.57 -25.68
CA THR A 26 -18.34 19.46 -24.77
C THR A 26 -18.09 20.32 -23.55
N LEU A 27 -19.02 21.23 -23.27
CA LEU A 27 -19.05 22.02 -22.06
C LEU A 27 -20.04 21.40 -21.06
N THR A 28 -19.72 21.48 -19.78
CA THR A 28 -20.55 20.94 -18.71
C THR A 28 -20.55 21.85 -17.50
N ASP A 29 -21.61 21.77 -16.71
CA ASP A 29 -21.71 22.45 -15.43
C ASP A 29 -21.19 21.52 -14.33
N VAL A 30 -20.27 22.01 -13.50
CA VAL A 30 -19.66 21.25 -12.40
C VAL A 30 -20.04 21.88 -11.07
N ALA A 31 -20.70 21.11 -10.22
CA ALA A 31 -20.89 21.48 -8.82
C ALA A 31 -19.72 20.95 -7.98
N LEU A 32 -18.96 21.86 -7.38
CA LEU A 32 -17.88 21.54 -6.45
C LEU A 32 -18.17 22.15 -5.08
N PHE A 33 -18.42 21.28 -4.09
CA PHE A 33 -18.88 21.65 -2.75
C PHE A 33 -20.12 22.54 -2.77
N THR A 34 -19.96 23.86 -2.67
CA THR A 34 -21.04 24.85 -2.66
C THR A 34 -21.06 25.76 -3.89
N ARG A 35 -20.12 25.59 -4.82
CA ARG A 35 -19.99 26.42 -6.02
C ARG A 35 -20.35 25.64 -7.27
N ILE A 36 -21.01 26.32 -8.20
CA ILE A 36 -21.33 25.79 -9.53
C ILE A 36 -20.48 26.55 -10.55
N PHE A 37 -19.64 25.81 -11.26
CA PHE A 37 -18.85 26.32 -12.38
C PHE A 37 -19.59 25.96 -13.65
N LYS A 38 -19.93 26.97 -14.45
CA LYS A 38 -20.69 26.79 -15.69
C LYS A 38 -19.78 26.72 -16.90
N ASP A 39 -20.25 26.03 -17.92
CA ASP A 39 -19.61 25.97 -19.24
C ASP A 39 -18.14 25.55 -19.18
N VAL A 40 -17.82 24.62 -18.29
CA VAL A 40 -16.45 24.11 -18.11
C VAL A 40 -16.17 23.03 -19.16
N PRO A 41 -15.02 23.06 -19.86
CA PRO A 41 -14.65 21.99 -20.78
C PRO A 41 -14.62 20.63 -20.07
N LEU A 42 -15.42 19.67 -20.55
CA LEU A 42 -15.51 18.33 -19.94
C LEU A 42 -14.14 17.64 -19.85
N THR A 43 -13.29 17.85 -20.84
CA THR A 43 -11.90 17.39 -20.86
C THR A 43 -11.09 17.86 -19.66
N LEU A 44 -11.27 19.11 -19.24
CA LEU A 44 -10.58 19.67 -18.08
C LEU A 44 -11.08 19.00 -16.79
N VAL A 45 -12.40 18.85 -16.66
CA VAL A 45 -13.04 18.18 -15.52
C VAL A 45 -12.55 16.74 -15.38
N MET A 46 -12.44 16.02 -16.51
CA MET A 46 -11.93 14.66 -16.53
C MET A 46 -10.47 14.56 -16.07
N ILE A 47 -9.60 15.45 -16.56
CA ILE A 47 -8.18 15.48 -16.18
C ILE A 47 -8.03 15.78 -14.69
N GLU A 48 -8.73 16.80 -14.19
CA GLU A 48 -8.67 17.19 -12.77
C GLU A 48 -9.21 16.07 -11.86
N SER A 49 -10.32 15.43 -12.24
CA SER A 49 -10.89 14.30 -11.49
C SER A 49 -9.92 13.12 -11.43
N PHE A 50 -9.26 12.81 -12.56
CA PHE A 50 -8.26 11.75 -12.61
C PHE A 50 -7.04 12.07 -11.73
N ALA A 51 -6.53 13.29 -11.82
CA ALA A 51 -5.42 13.76 -10.99
C ALA A 51 -5.75 13.69 -9.49
N ALA A 52 -6.95 14.13 -9.10
CA ALA A 52 -7.43 14.01 -7.73
C ALA A 52 -7.48 12.54 -7.26
N GLY A 53 -7.96 11.64 -8.12
CA GLY A 53 -7.95 10.19 -7.87
C GLY A 53 -6.54 9.64 -7.62
N ILE A 54 -5.56 10.07 -8.41
CA ILE A 54 -4.14 9.69 -8.22
C ILE A 54 -3.64 10.17 -6.86
N ILE A 55 -3.89 11.42 -6.48
CA ILE A 55 -3.44 11.98 -5.20
C ILE A 55 -3.99 11.15 -4.04
N VAL A 56 -5.29 10.85 -4.05
CA VAL A 56 -5.93 10.01 -3.03
C VAL A 56 -5.31 8.61 -3.01
N ALA A 57 -5.08 7.99 -4.17
CA ALA A 57 -4.47 6.67 -4.25
C ALA A 57 -3.04 6.65 -3.68
N VAL A 58 -2.23 7.68 -3.96
CA VAL A 58 -0.87 7.82 -3.42
C VAL A 58 -0.90 7.95 -1.90
N ILE A 59 -1.81 8.75 -1.35
CA ILE A 59 -1.97 8.91 0.11
C ILE A 59 -2.29 7.55 0.75
N ILE A 60 -3.26 6.82 0.20
CA ILE A 60 -3.66 5.49 0.71
C ILE A 60 -2.49 4.51 0.62
N ALA A 61 -1.80 4.47 -0.52
CA ALA A 61 -0.65 3.60 -0.73
C ALA A 61 0.48 3.90 0.27
N GLY A 62 0.78 5.18 0.50
CA GLY A 62 1.77 5.61 1.48
C GLY A 62 1.43 5.16 2.91
N LEU A 63 0.17 5.33 3.32
CA LEU A 63 -0.30 4.88 4.63
C LEU A 63 -0.21 3.35 4.79
N ASN A 64 -0.55 2.60 3.75
CA ASN A 64 -0.41 1.14 3.76
C ASN A 64 1.04 0.69 3.84
N GLU A 65 1.93 1.32 3.07
CA GLU A 65 3.37 1.03 3.09
C GLU A 65 3.97 1.25 4.49
N LEU A 66 3.59 2.33 5.17
CA LEU A 66 4.02 2.58 6.56
C LEU A 66 3.55 1.47 7.51
N ARG A 67 2.28 1.05 7.41
CA ARG A 67 1.74 -0.05 8.23
C ARG A 67 2.46 -1.38 7.96
N ILE A 68 2.78 -1.66 6.70
CA ILE A 68 3.51 -2.88 6.32
C ILE A 68 4.92 -2.86 6.93
N ARG A 69 5.63 -1.73 6.85
CA ARG A 69 6.97 -1.59 7.45
C ARG A 69 6.96 -1.76 8.96
N GLN A 70 5.97 -1.20 9.65
CA GLN A 70 5.81 -1.39 11.09
C GLN A 70 5.62 -2.87 11.45
N LYS A 71 4.74 -3.58 10.73
CA LYS A 71 4.52 -5.01 10.92
C LYS A 71 5.79 -5.83 10.63
N LEU A 72 6.53 -5.48 9.59
CA LEU A 72 7.78 -6.15 9.24
C LEU A 72 8.78 -6.07 10.40
N TRP A 73 8.96 -4.87 10.96
CA TRP A 73 9.86 -4.65 12.09
C TRP A 73 9.41 -5.41 13.35
N GLU A 74 8.11 -5.44 13.63
CA GLU A 74 7.55 -6.20 14.75
C GLU A 74 7.78 -7.72 14.58
N ILE A 75 7.62 -8.24 13.36
CA ILE A 75 7.86 -9.64 13.03
C ILE A 75 9.35 -9.99 13.16
N GLU A 76 10.24 -9.16 12.64
CA GLU A 76 11.69 -9.36 12.75
C GLU A 76 12.16 -9.37 14.21
N LYS A 77 11.64 -8.45 15.02
CA LYS A 77 11.94 -8.39 16.45
C LYS A 77 11.51 -9.67 17.18
N ARG A 78 10.27 -10.12 16.96
CA ARG A 78 9.78 -11.39 17.54
C ARG A 78 10.59 -12.60 17.09
N ASN A 79 10.97 -12.64 15.81
CA ASN A 79 11.78 -13.74 15.28
C ASN A 79 13.15 -13.80 15.96
N LYS A 80 13.78 -12.64 16.18
CA LYS A 80 15.04 -12.55 16.93
C LYS A 80 14.87 -13.02 18.38
N GLU A 81 13.84 -12.54 19.08
CA GLU A 81 13.54 -12.94 20.47
C GLU A 81 13.36 -14.46 20.59
N LEU A 82 12.50 -15.05 19.75
CA LEU A 82 12.27 -16.50 19.72
C LEU A 82 13.55 -17.29 19.39
N THR A 83 14.37 -16.77 18.47
CA THR A 83 15.66 -17.40 18.13
C THR A 83 16.63 -17.38 19.32
N ASP A 84 16.66 -16.28 20.07
CA ASP A 84 17.51 -16.14 21.25
C ASP A 84 17.00 -17.02 22.42
N GLU A 85 15.69 -17.18 22.58
CA GLU A 85 15.09 -18.15 23.53
C GLU A 85 15.48 -19.59 23.20
N ILE A 86 15.38 -20.01 21.93
CA ILE A 86 15.80 -21.36 21.50
C ILE A 86 17.30 -21.57 21.80
N LYS A 87 18.15 -20.57 21.54
CA LYS A 87 19.58 -20.66 21.87
C LYS A 87 19.81 -20.75 23.38
N ALA A 88 19.08 -19.99 24.18
CA ALA A 88 19.16 -20.05 25.63
C ALA A 88 18.77 -21.44 26.15
N LEU A 89 17.67 -22.02 25.65
CA LEU A 89 17.24 -23.38 25.98
C LEU A 89 18.27 -24.43 25.56
N ARG A 90 18.88 -24.29 24.38
CA ARG A 90 19.94 -25.19 23.90
C ARG A 90 21.23 -25.10 24.74
N ASN A 91 21.50 -23.94 25.31
CA ASN A 91 22.67 -23.67 26.13
C ASN A 91 22.42 -23.86 27.63
N VAL A 92 21.22 -24.28 28.04
CA VAL A 92 21.00 -24.77 29.41
C VAL A 92 21.97 -25.93 29.61
N PRO A 93 22.91 -25.82 30.57
CA PRO A 93 23.94 -26.83 30.71
C PRO A 93 23.29 -28.16 31.08
N LEU A 94 23.48 -29.16 30.22
CA LEU A 94 23.25 -30.60 30.49
C LEU A 94 23.95 -31.13 31.76
N ASN A 95 24.63 -30.27 32.53
CA ASN A 95 25.34 -30.60 33.75
C ASN A 95 24.43 -30.97 34.94
N GLU A 96 23.13 -30.70 34.86
CA GLU A 96 22.18 -31.19 35.87
C GLU A 96 21.73 -32.63 35.56
N ILE A 97 21.58 -33.00 34.29
CA ILE A 97 21.11 -34.35 33.89
C ILE A 97 22.18 -35.43 34.16
N LYS A 98 23.48 -35.07 34.14
CA LYS A 98 24.56 -36.04 34.41
C LYS A 98 24.84 -36.29 35.90
N LYS A 99 24.35 -35.43 36.82
CA LYS A 99 24.63 -35.59 38.26
C LYS A 99 23.68 -36.54 38.99
N GLU A 100 22.52 -36.85 38.43
CA GLU A 100 21.56 -37.80 39.05
C GLU A 100 21.70 -39.25 38.55
N GLY A 101 22.40 -39.48 37.43
CA GLY A 101 22.63 -40.85 36.89
C GLY A 101 23.95 -41.51 37.34
N GLY A 102 24.67 -40.92 38.28
CA GLY A 102 26.08 -41.25 38.55
C GLY A 102 26.44 -41.55 40.00
N ASN A 103 25.49 -41.90 40.87
CA ASN A 103 25.83 -42.48 42.17
C ASN A 103 24.71 -43.38 42.71
N LYS A 104 24.71 -44.64 42.26
CA LYS A 104 24.60 -45.88 43.05
C LYS A 104 24.44 -47.06 42.10
#